data_AF-A0A4U6CLI2-F1
#
_entry.id   AF-A0A4U6CLI2-F1
#
_cell.length_a   1.000
_cell.length_b   1.000
_cell.length_c   1.000
_cell.angle_alpha   90.00
_cell.angle_beta   90.00
_cell.angle_gamma   90.00
#
_symmetry.space_group_name_H-M   'P 1'
#
loop_
_entity.id
_entity.type
_entity.pdbx_description
1 polymer ?
#
loop_
_entity_poly.entity_id
_entity_poly.type
_entity_poly.pdbx_seq_one_letter_code
_entity_poly.pdbx_strand_id
1 'polypeptide(L)'
;MKEENNNRNKWLHVRLTDKEYEQIQEQFRQTTDLKLSDFVRKKLLGKLIIGSYRDASMDAFMEELIGLKNGLSAIGNNFNQAVKRLHTLSRIKEFEHWLVSYELDRRKLFKQVGQAQDFIKKMADKWLQ
;
A
#
# COMPACT_ATOMS: atom_id res chain seq x y z
N MET A 1 -29.13 35.96 -16.03
CA MET A 1 -28.14 35.25 -16.88
C MET A 1 -28.75 33.92 -17.25
N LYS A 2 -28.84 33.58 -18.54
CA LYS A 2 -29.52 32.37 -19.00
C LYS A 2 -28.72 31.14 -18.54
N GLU A 3 -29.38 30.20 -17.87
CA GLU A 3 -28.80 28.91 -17.52
C GLU A 3 -28.36 28.21 -18.81
N GLU A 4 -27.05 28.06 -19.00
CA GLU A 4 -26.52 27.27 -20.10
C GLU A 4 -26.87 25.80 -19.84
N ASN A 5 -27.80 25.30 -20.64
CA ASN A 5 -28.30 23.94 -20.58
C ASN A 5 -27.18 22.97 -20.99
N ASN A 6 -26.36 22.51 -20.03
CA ASN A 6 -25.16 21.69 -20.23
C ASN A 6 -25.49 20.19 -20.49
N ASN A 7 -26.67 19.92 -21.05
CA ASN A 7 -27.07 18.58 -21.43
C ASN A 7 -26.38 18.17 -22.74
N ARG A 8 -25.73 17.00 -22.71
CA ARG A 8 -24.92 16.46 -23.80
C ARG A 8 -25.82 15.76 -24.82
N ASN A 9 -26.25 16.49 -25.85
CA ASN A 9 -27.31 16.03 -26.76
C ASN A 9 -26.80 15.62 -28.15
N LYS A 10 -25.50 15.75 -28.41
CA LYS A 10 -24.88 15.47 -29.71
C LYS A 10 -24.04 14.19 -29.65
N TRP A 11 -24.24 13.33 -30.63
CA TRP A 11 -23.52 12.06 -30.78
C TRP A 11 -22.38 12.21 -31.78
N LEU A 12 -21.22 11.63 -31.46
CA LEU A 12 -20.09 11.50 -32.36
C LEU A 12 -19.93 10.02 -32.71
N HIS A 13 -20.25 9.64 -33.94
CA HIS A 13 -20.10 8.26 -34.41
C HIS A 13 -18.76 8.09 -35.12
N VAL A 14 -17.86 7.31 -34.52
CA VAL A 14 -16.55 6.96 -35.09
C VAL A 14 -16.57 5.47 -35.43
N ARG A 15 -16.19 5.12 -36.65
CA ARG A 15 -15.95 3.73 -37.02
C ARG A 15 -14.52 3.37 -36.67
N LEU A 16 -14.34 2.22 -36.02
CA LEU A 16 -13.05 1.69 -35.61
C LEU A 16 -12.87 0.32 -36.23
N THR A 17 -11.64 0.01 -36.61
CA THR A 17 -11.20 -1.36 -36.86
C THR A 17 -10.99 -2.09 -35.53
N ASP A 18 -10.96 -3.43 -35.54
CA ASP A 18 -10.78 -4.23 -34.32
C ASP A 18 -9.49 -3.86 -33.57
N LYS A 19 -8.40 -3.60 -34.31
CA LYS A 19 -7.11 -3.18 -33.74
C LYS A 19 -7.19 -1.82 -33.05
N GLU A 20 -7.88 -0.86 -33.66
CA GLU A 20 -8.05 0.48 -33.06
C GLU A 20 -8.93 0.39 -31.81
N TYR A 21 -9.94 -0.48 -31.82
CA TYR A 21 -10.78 -0.72 -30.65
C TYR A 21 -10.00 -1.35 -29.49
N GLU A 22 -9.17 -2.36 -29.77
CA GLU A 22 -8.29 -2.98 -28.77
C GLU A 22 -7.29 -1.99 -28.16
N GLN A 23 -6.69 -1.12 -28.99
CA GLN A 23 -5.78 -0.08 -28.52
C GLN A 23 -6.48 0.92 -27.58
N ILE A 24 -7.70 1.33 -27.92
CA ILE A 24 -8.50 2.22 -27.08
C ILE A 24 -8.87 1.54 -25.76
N GLN A 25 -9.22 0.26 -25.80
CA GLN A 25 -9.52 -0.56 -24.63
C GLN A 25 -8.31 -0.73 -23.71
N GLU A 26 -7.13 -1.00 -24.25
CA GLU A 26 -5.88 -1.12 -23.48
C GLU A 26 -5.54 0.19 -22.79
N GLN A 27 -5.63 1.31 -23.52
CA GLN A 27 -5.39 2.62 -22.93
C GLN A 27 -6.43 2.98 -21.87
N PHE A 28 -7.70 2.58 -22.06
CA PHE A 28 -8.76 2.77 -21.07
C PHE A 28 -8.49 2.00 -19.78
N ARG A 29 -7.97 0.75 -19.86
CA ARG A 29 -7.61 -0.06 -18.69
C ARG A 29 -6.53 0.60 -17.81
N GLN A 30 -5.71 1.47 -18.41
CA GLN A 30 -4.61 2.15 -17.73
C GLN A 30 -5.03 3.48 -17.08
N THR A 31 -6.31 3.87 -17.17
CA THR A 31 -6.81 5.11 -16.57
C THR A 31 -7.70 4.85 -15.37
N THR A 32 -7.92 5.90 -14.58
CA THR A 32 -8.85 5.89 -13.45
C THR A 32 -10.31 6.13 -13.87
N ASP A 33 -10.63 6.14 -15.17
CA ASP A 33 -11.98 6.46 -15.65
C ASP A 33 -12.91 5.25 -15.54
N LEU A 34 -14.09 5.44 -14.94
CA LEU A 34 -15.09 4.37 -14.77
C LEU A 34 -15.82 4.00 -16.06
N LYS A 35 -15.82 4.90 -17.06
CA LYS A 35 -16.59 4.76 -18.30
C LYS A 35 -15.73 5.07 -19.50
N LEU A 36 -15.79 4.19 -20.51
CA LEU A 36 -15.08 4.36 -21.78
C LEU A 36 -15.44 5.69 -22.46
N SER A 37 -16.70 6.10 -22.37
CA SER A 37 -17.18 7.37 -22.95
C SER A 37 -16.59 8.61 -22.29
N ASP A 38 -16.27 8.55 -21.00
CA ASP A 38 -15.64 9.65 -20.28
C ASP A 38 -14.14 9.71 -20.60
N PHE A 39 -13.46 8.57 -20.67
CA PHE A 39 -12.08 8.45 -21.13
C PHE A 39 -11.89 8.99 -22.54
N VAL A 40 -12.67 8.49 -23.51
CA VAL A 40 -12.60 8.92 -24.91
C VAL A 40 -12.89 10.43 -25.03
N ARG A 41 -13.84 10.96 -24.26
CA ARG A 41 -14.11 12.40 -24.23
C ARG A 41 -12.94 13.20 -23.67
N LYS A 42 -12.34 12.77 -22.56
CA LYS A 42 -11.17 13.44 -21.97
C LYS A 42 -10.00 13.45 -22.96
N LYS A 43 -9.76 12.32 -23.62
CA LYS A 43 -8.74 12.16 -24.66
C LYS A 43 -8.97 13.06 -25.87
N LEU A 44 -10.20 13.10 -26.40
CA LEU A 44 -10.56 13.94 -27.55
C LEU A 44 -10.53 15.43 -27.24
N LEU A 45 -10.89 15.83 -26.03
CA LEU A 45 -10.94 17.24 -25.61
C LEU A 45 -9.65 17.71 -24.94
N GLY A 46 -8.57 16.92 -25.00
CA GLY A 46 -7.28 17.27 -24.40
C GLY A 46 -7.31 17.49 -22.89
N LYS A 47 -8.32 16.96 -22.19
CA LYS A 47 -8.40 17.04 -20.73
C LYS A 47 -7.43 16.02 -20.14
N LEU A 48 -6.63 16.44 -19.17
CA LEU A 48 -5.69 15.60 -18.42
C LEU A 48 -6.36 14.29 -18.03
N ILE A 49 -5.91 13.21 -18.66
CA ILE A 49 -6.23 11.85 -18.26
C ILE A 49 -5.23 11.54 -17.17
N ILE A 50 -5.70 11.43 -15.93
CA ILE A 50 -4.89 10.91 -14.84
C ILE A 50 -4.76 9.41 -15.13
N GLY A 51 -3.73 9.06 -15.90
CA GLY A 51 -3.31 7.66 -16.01
C GLY A 51 -2.89 7.23 -14.62
N SER A 52 -3.47 6.17 -14.08
CA SER A 52 -2.90 5.54 -12.90
C SER A 52 -1.65 4.83 -13.39
N TYR A 53 -0.51 5.50 -13.36
CA TYR A 53 0.77 4.80 -13.33
C TYR A 53 0.87 4.14 -11.95
N ARG A 54 0.17 3.02 -11.78
CA ARG A 54 0.34 2.15 -10.63
C ARG A 54 1.62 1.39 -10.90
N ASP A 55 2.71 1.94 -10.36
CA ASP A 55 4.04 1.38 -10.55
C ASP A 55 4.08 -0.02 -9.94
N ALA A 56 4.11 -1.04 -10.79
CA ALA A 56 4.15 -2.44 -10.36
C ALA A 56 5.36 -2.72 -9.46
N SER A 57 6.45 -1.95 -9.60
CA SER A 57 7.60 -2.02 -8.70
C SER A 57 7.28 -1.47 -7.31
N MET A 58 6.42 -0.45 -7.22
CA MET A 58 5.98 0.12 -5.94
C MET A 58 4.96 -0.79 -5.24
N ASP A 59 4.10 -1.48 -5.99
CA ASP A 59 3.22 -2.53 -5.44
C ASP A 59 4.02 -3.72 -4.89
N ALA A 60 5.00 -4.24 -5.66
CA ALA A 60 5.88 -5.31 -5.20
C ALA A 60 6.69 -4.92 -3.96
N PHE A 61 7.20 -3.68 -3.94
CA PHE A 61 7.87 -3.12 -2.78
C PHE A 61 6.95 -3.03 -1.55
N MET A 62 5.69 -2.63 -1.74
CA MET A 62 4.70 -2.60 -0.66
C MET A 62 4.37 -4.00 -0.13
N GLU A 63 4.30 -5.00 -1.00
CA GLU A 63 4.09 -6.40 -0.60
C GLU A 63 5.24 -6.92 0.28
N GLU A 64 6.49 -6.62 -0.08
CA GLU A 64 7.67 -6.93 0.75
C GLU A 64 7.63 -6.23 2.11
N LEU A 65 7.23 -4.94 2.16
CA LEU A 65 7.11 -4.20 3.41
C LEU A 65 6.02 -4.78 4.33
N ILE A 66 4.89 -5.24 3.77
CA ILE A 66 3.83 -5.93 4.52
C ILE A 66 4.35 -7.25 5.08
N GLY A 67 5.09 -8.01 4.27
CA GLY A 67 5.77 -9.24 4.70
C GLY A 67 6.72 -9.00 5.88
N LEU A 68 7.57 -7.98 5.77
CA LEU A 68 8.52 -7.58 6.81
C LEU A 68 7.81 -7.18 8.11
N LYS A 69 6.73 -6.39 8.03
CA LYS A 69 5.90 -6.02 9.19
C LYS A 69 5.35 -7.25 9.91
N ASN A 70 4.81 -8.20 9.15
CA ASN A 70 4.23 -9.42 9.71
C ASN A 70 5.31 -10.30 10.37
N GLY A 71 6.47 -10.43 9.73
CA GLY A 71 7.62 -11.13 10.28
C GLY A 71 8.10 -10.53 11.61
N LEU A 72 8.22 -9.20 11.67
CA LEU A 72 8.60 -8.49 12.90
C LEU A 72 7.59 -8.71 14.04
N SER A 73 6.28 -8.67 13.74
CA SER A 73 5.24 -8.99 14.72
C SER A 73 5.33 -10.42 15.24
N ALA A 74 5.62 -11.39 14.36
CA ALA A 74 5.79 -12.79 14.75
C ALA A 74 7.03 -12.99 15.65
N ILE A 75 8.14 -12.36 15.33
CA ILE A 75 9.36 -12.37 16.17
C ILE A 75 9.06 -11.79 17.55
N GLY A 76 8.38 -10.64 17.61
CA GLY A 76 7.96 -10.02 18.86
C GLY A 76 7.09 -10.95 19.71
N ASN A 77 6.13 -11.64 19.10
CA ASN A 77 5.25 -12.60 19.78
C ASN A 77 6.00 -13.83 20.31
N ASN A 78 6.89 -14.43 19.50
CA ASN A 78 7.70 -15.56 19.91
C ASN A 78 8.64 -15.19 21.06
N PHE A 79 9.25 -14.02 20.99
CA PHE A 79 10.08 -13.48 22.05
C PHE A 79 9.27 -13.30 23.35
N ASN A 80 8.08 -12.72 23.26
CA ASN A 80 7.20 -12.54 24.43
C ASN A 80 6.81 -13.87 25.09
N GLN A 81 6.64 -14.94 24.30
CA GLN A 81 6.39 -16.29 24.82
C GLN A 81 7.61 -16.87 25.53
N ALA A 82 8.82 -16.71 24.96
CA ALA A 82 10.06 -17.16 25.58
C ALA A 82 10.28 -16.47 26.93
N VAL A 83 10.05 -15.15 27.01
CA VAL A 83 10.11 -14.36 28.24
C VAL A 83 9.14 -14.90 29.30
N LYS A 84 7.88 -15.14 28.93
CA LYS A 84 6.86 -15.68 29.87
C LYS A 84 7.27 -17.04 30.43
N ARG A 85 7.82 -17.93 29.59
CA ARG A 85 8.36 -19.24 30.01
C ARG A 85 9.56 -19.08 30.94
N LEU A 86 10.43 -18.11 30.68
CA LEU A 86 11.58 -17.81 31.51
C LEU A 86 11.17 -17.39 32.93
N HIS A 87 10.17 -16.51 33.06
CA HIS A 87 9.63 -16.09 34.36
C HIS A 87 9.02 -17.25 35.16
N THR A 88 8.46 -18.26 34.49
CA THR A 88 7.86 -19.44 35.15
C THR A 88 8.91 -20.44 35.64
N LEU A 89 10.15 -20.35 35.18
CA LEU A 89 11.26 -21.24 35.54
C LEU A 89 12.14 -20.71 36.69
N SER A 90 11.75 -19.60 37.34
CA SER A 90 12.59 -18.91 38.32
C SER A 90 12.81 -19.71 39.61
N ARG A 91 14.02 -20.26 39.79
CA ARG A 91 14.49 -20.86 41.06
C ARG A 91 15.96 -20.60 41.43
N ILE A 92 16.72 -19.72 40.76
CA ILE A 92 18.17 -19.55 41.05
C ILE A 92 18.60 -18.06 40.99
N LYS A 93 19.34 -17.60 42.02
CA LYS A 93 19.77 -16.20 42.22
C LYS A 93 20.66 -15.61 41.11
N GLU A 94 21.48 -16.43 40.43
CA GLU A 94 22.33 -15.99 39.31
C GLU A 94 21.51 -15.56 38.08
N PHE A 95 20.25 -15.98 38.01
CA PHE A 95 19.37 -15.71 36.90
C PHE A 95 18.82 -14.27 36.91
N GLU A 96 18.77 -13.60 38.08
CA GLU A 96 18.24 -12.24 38.20
C GLU A 96 19.10 -11.20 37.46
N HIS A 97 20.42 -11.30 37.53
CA HIS A 97 21.31 -10.34 36.88
C HIS A 97 21.25 -10.45 35.34
N TRP A 98 21.16 -11.68 34.83
CA TRP A 98 20.96 -11.94 33.41
C TRP A 98 19.59 -11.46 32.93
N LEU A 99 18.55 -11.63 33.76
CA LEU A 99 17.19 -11.17 33.47
C LEU A 99 17.11 -9.64 33.28
N VAL A 100 17.88 -8.87 34.07
CA VAL A 100 17.92 -7.40 33.97
C VAL A 100 18.57 -6.94 32.67
N SER A 101 19.71 -7.53 32.28
CA SER A 101 20.37 -7.22 31.00
C SER A 101 19.47 -7.59 29.82
N TYR A 102 18.82 -8.76 29.90
CA TYR A 102 17.86 -9.23 28.90
C TYR A 102 16.62 -8.34 28.78
N GLU A 103 16.09 -7.80 29.88
CA GLU A 103 15.01 -6.81 29.90
C GLU A 103 15.40 -5.50 29.19
N LEU A 104 16.64 -5.04 29.35
CA LEU A 104 17.15 -3.84 28.69
C LEU A 104 17.33 -4.04 27.18
N ASP A 105 17.95 -5.15 26.78
CA ASP A 105 18.12 -5.51 25.38
C ASP A 105 16.76 -5.73 24.70
N ARG A 106 15.79 -6.32 25.41
CA ARG A 106 14.40 -6.44 24.94
C ARG A 106 13.81 -5.08 24.61
N ARG A 107 13.87 -4.11 25.52
CA ARG A 107 13.28 -2.78 25.28
C ARG A 107 13.93 -2.11 24.07
N LYS A 108 15.23 -2.29 23.89
CA LYS A 108 15.98 -1.72 22.76
C LYS A 108 15.55 -2.35 21.43
N LEU A 109 15.42 -3.67 21.38
CA LEU A 109 14.90 -4.41 20.23
C LEU A 109 13.46 -4.00 19.88
N PHE A 110 12.56 -3.98 20.86
CA PHE A 110 11.17 -3.59 20.62
C PHE A 110 11.03 -2.14 20.15
N LYS A 111 11.89 -1.23 20.64
CA LYS A 111 11.94 0.14 20.15
C LYS A 111 12.34 0.20 18.67
N GLN A 112 13.35 -0.56 18.25
CA GLN A 112 13.77 -0.62 16.85
C GLN A 112 12.71 -1.27 15.96
N VAL A 113 12.04 -2.32 16.43
CA VAL A 113 10.91 -2.95 15.74
C VAL A 113 9.77 -1.95 15.54
N GLY A 114 9.42 -1.18 16.57
CA GLY A 114 8.40 -0.13 16.47
C GLY A 114 8.77 0.95 15.46
N GLN A 115 10.03 1.41 15.47
CA GLN A 115 10.53 2.38 14.48
C GLN A 115 10.43 1.84 13.04
N ALA A 116 10.73 0.57 12.82
CA ALA A 116 10.57 -0.07 11.52
C ALA A 116 9.09 -0.15 11.10
N GLN A 117 8.18 -0.50 12.03
CA GLN A 117 6.75 -0.50 11.76
C GLN A 117 6.21 0.90 11.43
N ASP A 118 6.66 1.94 12.12
CA ASP A 118 6.28 3.33 11.83
C ASP A 118 6.79 3.78 10.47
N PHE A 119 8.00 3.38 10.07
CA PHE A 119 8.54 3.66 8.75
C PHE A 119 7.72 2.97 7.64
N ILE A 120 7.38 1.69 7.84
CA ILE A 120 6.51 0.94 6.91
C ILE A 120 5.15 1.62 6.78
N LYS A 121 4.56 2.05 7.90
CA LYS A 121 3.27 2.77 7.88
C LYS A 121 3.35 4.08 7.08
N LYS A 122 4.41 4.87 7.27
CA LYS A 122 4.62 6.12 6.49
C LYS A 122 4.76 5.86 4.99
N MET A 123 5.40 4.76 4.61
CA MET A 123 5.51 4.37 3.19
C MET A 123 4.14 3.92 2.64
N ALA A 124 3.35 3.20 3.44
CA ALA A 124 1.99 2.82 3.08
C ALA A 124 1.06 4.04 2.90
N ASP A 125 1.14 5.02 3.81
CA ASP A 125 0.35 6.25 3.72
C ASP A 125 0.70 7.06 2.46
N LYS A 126 1.98 7.10 2.07
CA LYS A 126 2.43 7.72 0.83
C LYS A 126 2.00 6.97 -0.43
N TRP A 127 1.81 5.66 -0.35
CA TRP A 127 1.30 4.86 -1.47
C TRP A 127 -0.21 5.04 -1.70
N LEU A 128 -0.98 5.29 -0.63
CA LEU A 128 -2.43 5.52 -0.68
C LEU A 128 -2.84 6.95 -1.08
N GLN A 129 -1.90 7.90 -1.16
CA GLN A 129 -2.13 9.29 -1.59
C GLN A 129 -2.02 9.46 -3.10
#